data_AF-A0A4P5RY17-F1
#
_entry.id   AF-A0A4P5RY17-F1
#
_cell.length_a   1.000
_cell.length_b   1.000
_cell.length_c   1.000
_cell.angle_alpha   90.00
_cell.angle_beta   90.00
_cell.angle_gamma   90.00
#
_symmetry.space_group_name_H-M   'P 1'
#
loop_
_entity.id
_entity.type
_entity.pdbx_description
1 polymer ?
#
loop_
_entity_poly.entity_id
_entity_poly.type
_entity_poly.pdbx_seq_one_letter_code
_entity_poly.pdbx_strand_id
1 'polypeptide(L)'
;MLAILMTILIGLFVGSFLTGVIDRSINASESVFVIRCAIAILFAMMAIRFDGAVTVAAFCVLMSGLLVLTFIDLRTHRLPRKVTYIVMIIGAVLLSVSAIVDDQPRRMYMAALGAVISVSVMSVLYLLSRGALGDGDVRMSPLLGMYLGWLNPGLALVGLLYGFILAALVSAVLMIFGTANRRTAIAFGPFLALGTLAAILHGQVVIEMVRPS
;
A
#
# COMPACT_ATOMS: atom_id res chain seq x y z
N MET A 1 14.99 -2.74 -19.79
CA MET A 1 14.21 -3.83 -20.43
C MET A 1 14.38 -5.18 -19.71
N LEU A 2 15.61 -5.70 -19.54
CA LEU A 2 15.85 -6.99 -18.85
C LEU A 2 15.30 -7.03 -17.41
N ALA A 3 15.53 -5.99 -16.61
CA ALA A 3 15.05 -5.91 -15.22
C ALA A 3 13.51 -5.93 -15.11
N ILE A 4 12.81 -5.31 -16.07
CA ILE A 4 11.34 -5.31 -16.14
C ILE A 4 10.84 -6.73 -16.45
N LEU A 5 11.47 -7.42 -17.40
CA LEU A 5 11.13 -8.80 -17.71
C LEU A 5 11.35 -9.73 -16.51
N MET A 6 12.47 -9.57 -15.80
CA MET A 6 12.75 -10.35 -14.59
C MET A 6 11.73 -10.10 -13.49
N THR A 7 11.36 -8.84 -13.23
CA THR A 7 10.36 -8.50 -12.22
C THR A 7 8.96 -9.01 -12.58
N ILE A 8 8.58 -9.02 -13.85
CA ILE A 8 7.35 -9.67 -14.33
C ILE A 8 7.39 -11.17 -14.03
N LEU A 9 8.47 -11.87 -14.40
CA LEU A 9 8.60 -13.31 -14.17
C LEU A 9 8.58 -13.65 -12.67
N ILE A 10 9.30 -12.89 -11.86
CA ILE A 10 9.29 -13.02 -10.40
C ILE A 10 7.87 -12.75 -9.87
N GLY A 11 7.19 -11.72 -10.35
CA GLY A 11 5.81 -11.43 -9.98
C GLY A 11 4.88 -12.60 -10.30
N LEU A 12 4.95 -13.17 -11.50
CA LEU A 12 4.15 -14.33 -11.90
C LEU A 12 4.39 -15.56 -11.01
N PHE A 13 5.63 -15.75 -10.54
CA PHE A 13 6.00 -16.82 -9.61
C PHE A 13 5.48 -16.53 -8.19
N VAL A 14 5.74 -15.33 -7.67
CA VAL A 14 5.28 -14.85 -6.37
C VAL A 14 3.76 -14.89 -6.28
N GLY A 15 3.04 -14.55 -7.35
CA GLY A 15 1.57 -14.60 -7.39
C GLY A 15 0.98 -15.98 -7.10
N SER A 16 1.64 -17.06 -7.53
CA SER A 16 1.23 -18.42 -7.19
C SER A 16 1.35 -18.69 -5.69
N PHE A 17 2.44 -18.23 -5.08
CA PHE A 17 2.64 -18.32 -3.63
C PHE A 17 1.63 -17.46 -2.86
N LEU A 18 1.40 -16.21 -3.30
CA LEU A 18 0.45 -15.30 -2.66
C LEU A 18 -0.99 -15.84 -2.72
N THR A 19 -1.38 -16.52 -3.81
CA THR A 19 -2.70 -17.14 -3.90
C THR A 19 -2.88 -18.16 -2.78
N GLY A 20 -1.89 -19.04 -2.55
CA GLY A 20 -1.95 -19.99 -1.43
C GLY A 20 -1.93 -19.33 -0.05
N VAL A 21 -1.39 -18.12 0.10
CA VAL A 21 -1.50 -17.34 1.35
C VAL A 21 -2.91 -16.75 1.50
N ILE A 22 -3.47 -16.19 0.44
CA ILE A 22 -4.82 -15.61 0.42
C ILE A 22 -5.85 -16.70 0.69
N ASP A 23 -5.87 -17.77 -0.08
CA ASP A 23 -6.85 -18.86 0.02
C ASP A 23 -6.89 -19.46 1.44
N ARG A 24 -5.72 -19.68 2.05
CA ARG A 24 -5.62 -20.15 3.45
C ARG A 24 -6.13 -19.13 4.46
N SER A 25 -6.04 -17.84 4.17
CA SER A 25 -6.45 -16.77 5.07
C SER A 25 -7.95 -16.51 5.06
N ILE A 26 -8.61 -16.68 3.90
CA ILE A 26 -10.05 -16.40 3.73
C ILE A 26 -10.90 -17.67 3.55
N ASN A 27 -10.29 -18.85 3.52
CA ASN A 27 -10.95 -20.14 3.25
C ASN A 27 -11.81 -20.10 1.98
N ALA A 28 -11.27 -19.51 0.91
CA ALA A 28 -11.90 -19.39 -0.40
C ALA A 28 -10.88 -19.74 -1.49
N SER A 29 -11.36 -20.02 -2.70
CA SER A 29 -10.52 -20.25 -3.88
C SER A 29 -10.56 -19.01 -4.74
N GLU A 30 -9.56 -18.14 -4.60
CA GLU A 30 -9.41 -16.99 -5.49
C GLU A 30 -8.76 -17.40 -6.81
N SER A 31 -9.03 -16.63 -7.87
CA SER A 31 -8.45 -16.91 -9.17
C SER A 31 -6.94 -16.66 -9.15
N VAL A 32 -6.17 -17.76 -9.13
CA VAL A 32 -4.71 -17.76 -9.24
C VAL A 32 -4.24 -16.91 -10.44
N PHE A 33 -4.99 -16.95 -11.54
CA PHE A 33 -4.70 -16.15 -12.74
C PHE A 33 -4.78 -14.64 -12.46
N VAL A 34 -5.86 -14.19 -11.82
CA VAL A 34 -6.07 -12.77 -11.48
C VAL A 34 -4.96 -12.27 -10.56
N ILE A 35 -4.63 -13.03 -9.51
CA ILE A 35 -3.61 -12.65 -8.54
C ILE A 35 -2.23 -12.56 -9.21
N ARG A 36 -1.88 -13.54 -10.07
CA ARG A 36 -0.60 -13.55 -10.81
C ARG A 36 -0.47 -12.38 -11.77
N CYS A 37 -1.51 -12.07 -12.54
CA CYS A 37 -1.51 -10.93 -13.44
C CYS A 37 -1.42 -9.61 -12.67
N ALA A 38 -2.20 -9.45 -11.60
CA ALA A 38 -2.20 -8.24 -10.79
C ALA A 38 -0.81 -7.97 -10.19
N ILE A 39 -0.19 -8.96 -9.55
CA ILE A 39 1.12 -8.77 -8.93
C ILE A 39 2.24 -8.57 -9.96
N ALA A 40 2.19 -9.23 -11.11
CA ALA A 40 3.17 -9.04 -12.18
C ALA A 40 3.11 -7.61 -12.74
N ILE A 41 1.91 -7.05 -12.92
CA ILE A 41 1.72 -5.66 -13.33
C ILE A 41 2.25 -4.71 -12.25
N LEU A 42 1.95 -4.95 -10.98
CA LEU A 42 2.46 -4.14 -9.87
C LEU A 42 4.00 -4.14 -9.82
N PHE A 43 4.63 -5.30 -10.02
CA PHE A 43 6.09 -5.41 -10.04
C PHE A 43 6.71 -4.70 -11.24
N ALA A 44 6.10 -4.83 -12.42
CA ALA A 44 6.52 -4.10 -13.61
C ALA A 44 6.44 -2.58 -13.40
N MET A 45 5.37 -2.09 -12.78
CA MET A 45 5.23 -0.67 -12.45
C MET A 45 6.34 -0.20 -11.50
N MET A 46 6.71 -0.98 -10.48
CA MET A 46 7.82 -0.61 -9.58
C MET A 46 9.17 -0.62 -10.29
N ALA A 47 9.41 -1.58 -11.19
CA ALA A 47 10.63 -1.65 -11.99
C ALA A 47 10.75 -0.55 -13.05
N ILE A 48 9.63 0.02 -13.51
CA ILE A 48 9.61 1.21 -14.38
C ILE A 48 9.82 2.47 -13.54
N ARG A 49 9.30 2.50 -12.31
CA ARG A 49 9.30 3.69 -11.44
C ARG A 49 10.65 3.97 -10.77
N PHE A 50 11.44 2.93 -10.50
CA PHE A 50 12.69 3.03 -9.73
C PHE A 50 13.85 2.35 -10.45
N ASP A 51 15.03 2.98 -10.40
CA ASP A 51 16.24 2.43 -11.03
C ASP A 51 17.00 1.44 -10.11
N GLY A 52 17.00 1.68 -8.79
CA GLY A 52 17.74 0.89 -7.82
C GLY A 52 17.12 -0.49 -7.58
N ALA A 53 17.85 -1.58 -7.87
CA ALA A 53 17.34 -2.95 -7.75
C ALA A 53 16.82 -3.29 -6.34
N VAL A 54 17.50 -2.81 -5.29
CA VAL A 54 17.08 -3.03 -3.90
C VAL A 54 15.83 -2.20 -3.56
N THR A 55 15.74 -0.96 -4.05
CA THR A 55 14.51 -0.15 -3.94
C THR A 55 13.35 -0.86 -4.61
N VAL A 56 13.52 -1.33 -5.86
CA VAL A 56 12.47 -2.09 -6.59
C VAL A 56 12.03 -3.30 -5.77
N ALA A 57 12.96 -4.08 -5.22
CA ALA A 57 12.64 -5.23 -4.37
C ALA A 57 11.82 -4.82 -3.13
N ALA A 58 12.19 -3.74 -2.45
CA ALA A 58 11.46 -3.24 -1.29
C ALA A 58 10.00 -2.88 -1.64
N PHE A 59 9.79 -2.18 -2.76
CA PHE A 59 8.44 -1.78 -3.21
C PHE A 59 7.65 -2.97 -3.79
N CYS A 60 8.29 -3.98 -4.37
CA CYS A 60 7.64 -5.24 -4.74
C CYS A 60 7.13 -6.00 -3.50
N VAL A 61 7.88 -5.99 -2.40
CA VAL A 61 7.40 -6.55 -1.11
C VAL A 61 6.19 -5.78 -0.59
N LEU A 62 6.20 -4.44 -0.68
CA LEU A 62 5.03 -3.63 -0.34
C LEU A 62 3.82 -4.03 -1.21
N MET A 63 3.97 -4.06 -2.54
CA MET A 63 2.87 -4.40 -3.45
C MET A 63 2.30 -5.79 -3.19
N SER A 64 3.17 -6.76 -2.85
CA SER A 64 2.74 -8.12 -2.46
C SER A 64 1.90 -8.09 -1.18
N GLY A 65 2.36 -7.36 -0.17
CA GLY A 65 1.63 -7.15 1.09
C GLY A 65 0.28 -6.48 0.88
N LEU A 66 0.25 -5.39 0.12
CA LEU A 66 -0.96 -4.63 -0.17
C LEU A 66 -1.98 -5.47 -0.95
N LEU A 67 -1.54 -6.27 -1.91
CA LEU A 67 -2.42 -7.17 -2.66
C LEU A 67 -3.07 -8.19 -1.71
N VAL A 68 -2.28 -8.88 -0.88
CA VAL A 68 -2.80 -9.84 0.11
C VAL A 68 -3.77 -9.18 1.08
N LEU A 69 -3.41 -8.01 1.64
CA LEU A 69 -4.27 -7.26 2.55
C LEU A 69 -5.57 -6.82 1.88
N THR A 70 -5.52 -6.41 0.60
CA THR A 70 -6.70 -6.02 -0.19
C THR A 70 -7.68 -7.17 -0.33
N PHE A 71 -7.22 -8.36 -0.74
CA PHE A 71 -8.09 -9.53 -0.89
C PHE A 71 -8.68 -9.99 0.45
N ILE A 72 -7.89 -9.98 1.52
CA ILE A 72 -8.37 -10.37 2.85
C ILE A 72 -9.41 -9.36 3.36
N ASP A 73 -9.16 -8.05 3.18
CA ASP A 73 -10.09 -7.02 3.64
C ASP A 73 -11.40 -7.02 2.85
N LEU A 74 -11.36 -7.19 1.52
CA LEU A 74 -12.57 -7.31 0.68
C LEU A 74 -13.48 -8.47 1.07
N ARG A 75 -12.92 -9.54 1.66
CA ARG A 75 -13.65 -10.76 2.03
C ARG A 75 -14.08 -10.79 3.49
N THR A 76 -13.25 -10.22 4.37
CA THR A 76 -13.41 -10.39 5.82
C THR A 76 -13.61 -9.09 6.57
N HIS A 77 -13.46 -7.93 5.93
CA HIS A 77 -13.45 -6.60 6.55
C HIS A 77 -12.49 -6.51 7.74
N ARG A 78 -11.37 -7.23 7.65
CA ARG A 78 -10.34 -7.33 8.69
C ARG A 78 -8.97 -7.27 8.05
N LEU A 79 -8.07 -6.51 8.67
CA LEU A 79 -6.67 -6.44 8.28
C LEU A 79 -5.80 -7.29 9.22
N PRO A 80 -5.23 -8.41 8.74
CA PRO A 80 -4.41 -9.28 9.57
C PRO A 80 -3.07 -8.62 9.90
N ARG A 81 -2.92 -8.22 11.17
CA ARG A 81 -1.71 -7.56 11.71
C ARG A 81 -0.41 -8.28 11.36
N LYS A 82 -0.43 -9.62 11.32
CA LYS A 82 0.76 -10.43 11.01
C LYS A 82 1.32 -10.11 9.63
N VAL A 83 0.47 -9.94 8.61
CA VAL A 83 0.90 -9.61 7.25
C VAL A 83 1.51 -8.22 7.22
N THR A 84 0.84 -7.22 7.81
CA THR A 84 1.32 -5.84 7.90
C THR A 84 2.70 -5.75 8.54
N TYR A 85 2.93 -6.42 9.68
CA TYR A 85 4.21 -6.37 10.37
C TYR A 85 5.32 -7.11 9.62
N ILE A 86 5.04 -8.26 9.01
CA ILE A 86 6.03 -8.98 8.18
C ILE A 86 6.49 -8.09 7.03
N VAL A 87 5.56 -7.47 6.31
CA VAL A 87 5.86 -6.58 5.18
C VAL A 87 6.63 -5.35 5.65
N MET A 88 6.27 -4.79 6.80
CA MET A 88 6.98 -3.64 7.40
C MET A 88 8.43 -3.98 7.77
N ILE A 89 8.66 -5.13 8.40
CA ILE A 89 10.01 -5.55 8.82
C ILE A 89 10.89 -5.84 7.60
N ILE A 90 10.40 -6.64 6.65
CA ILE A 90 11.15 -6.95 5.42
C ILE A 90 11.41 -5.66 4.63
N GLY A 91 10.40 -4.80 4.53
CA GLY A 91 10.49 -3.49 3.90
C GLY A 91 11.55 -2.59 4.52
N ALA A 92 11.53 -2.44 5.84
CA ALA A 92 12.50 -1.63 6.57
C ALA A 92 13.94 -2.13 6.36
N VAL A 93 14.15 -3.45 6.36
CA VAL A 93 15.46 -4.05 6.06
C VAL A 93 15.90 -3.72 4.63
N LEU A 94 15.04 -3.95 3.63
CA LEU A 94 15.39 -3.68 2.23
C LEU A 94 15.63 -2.19 1.96
N LEU A 95 14.82 -1.30 2.56
CA LEU A 95 15.04 0.14 2.48
C LEU A 95 16.35 0.54 3.18
N SER A 96 16.71 -0.09 4.30
CA SER A 96 18.01 0.14 4.96
C SER A 96 19.17 -0.25 4.04
N VAL A 97 19.10 -1.43 3.42
CA VAL A 97 20.12 -1.88 2.46
C VAL A 97 20.20 -0.93 1.28
N SER A 98 19.07 -0.50 0.72
CA SER A 98 19.05 0.47 -0.38
C SER A 98 19.66 1.81 0.04
N ALA A 99 19.42 2.30 1.27
CA ALA A 99 20.02 3.54 1.77
C ALA A 99 21.54 3.47 1.82
N ILE A 100 22.09 2.30 2.16
CA ILE A 100 23.53 2.06 2.22
C ILE A 100 24.11 1.93 0.82
N VAL A 101 23.47 1.16 -0.06
CA VAL A 101 23.94 0.93 -1.44
C VAL A 101 23.92 2.22 -2.26
N ASP A 102 22.89 3.05 -2.09
CA ASP A 102 22.70 4.28 -2.87
C ASP A 102 23.29 5.53 -2.17
N ASP A 103 24.03 5.35 -1.07
CA ASP A 103 24.60 6.40 -0.20
C ASP A 103 23.62 7.52 0.19
N GLN A 104 22.41 7.12 0.60
CA GLN A 104 21.29 8.02 0.90
C GLN A 104 20.67 7.76 2.29
N PRO A 105 21.46 7.89 3.38
CA PRO A 105 20.99 7.62 4.73
C PRO A 105 19.81 8.53 5.15
N ARG A 106 19.74 9.75 4.58
CA ARG A 106 18.64 10.70 4.83
C ARG A 106 17.27 10.13 4.46
N ARG A 107 17.17 9.22 3.48
CA ARG A 107 15.90 8.59 3.10
C ARG A 107 15.29 7.76 4.23
N MET A 108 16.12 7.18 5.10
CA MET A 108 15.61 6.43 6.26
C MET A 108 14.95 7.35 7.28
N TYR A 109 15.52 8.53 7.52
CA TYR A 109 14.88 9.56 8.34
C TYR A 109 13.54 10.01 7.73
N MET A 110 13.50 10.21 6.42
CA MET A 110 12.25 10.57 5.73
C MET A 110 11.20 9.45 5.81
N ALA A 111 11.59 8.19 5.71
CA ALA A 111 10.71 7.03 5.91
C ALA A 111 10.14 7.00 7.33
N ALA A 112 10.99 7.18 8.35
CA ALA A 112 10.55 7.25 9.74
C ALA A 112 9.56 8.42 9.96
N LEU A 113 9.85 9.60 9.40
CA LEU A 113 8.93 10.74 9.44
C LEU A 113 7.60 10.43 8.77
N GLY A 114 7.59 9.83 7.58
CA GLY A 114 6.36 9.46 6.89
C GLY A 114 5.53 8.46 7.70
N ALA A 115 6.18 7.47 8.34
CA ALA A 115 5.51 6.52 9.21
C ALA A 115 4.84 7.22 10.41
N VAL A 116 5.56 8.13 11.07
CA VAL A 116 5.05 8.93 12.18
C VAL A 116 3.88 9.83 11.74
N ILE A 117 4.00 10.49 10.58
CA ILE A 117 2.93 11.33 10.03
C ILE A 117 1.67 10.50 9.79
N SER A 118 1.79 9.37 9.08
CA SER A 118 0.63 8.54 8.75
C SER A 118 -0.06 7.99 9.98
N VAL A 119 0.70 7.44 10.96
CA VAL A 119 0.10 6.90 12.17
C VAL A 119 -0.52 7.98 13.05
N SER A 120 0.09 9.17 13.11
CA SER A 120 -0.46 10.29 13.89
C SER A 120 -1.80 10.74 13.31
N VAL A 121 -1.86 10.95 11.99
CA VAL A 121 -3.08 11.37 11.30
C VAL A 121 -4.18 10.32 11.41
N MET A 122 -3.84 9.04 11.19
CA MET A 122 -4.82 7.94 11.33
C MET A 122 -5.28 7.72 12.76
N SER A 123 -4.41 7.92 13.75
CA SER A 123 -4.81 7.81 15.16
C SER A 123 -5.77 8.94 15.55
N VAL A 124 -5.51 10.18 15.12
CA VAL A 124 -6.43 11.30 15.34
C VAL A 124 -7.78 11.04 14.67
N LEU A 125 -7.78 10.60 13.41
CA LEU A 125 -9.02 10.29 12.69
C LEU A 125 -9.76 9.11 13.33
N TYR A 126 -9.06 8.10 13.81
CA TYR A 126 -9.65 6.97 14.54
C TYR A 126 -10.40 7.44 15.79
N LEU A 127 -9.77 8.28 16.61
CA LEU A 127 -10.37 8.85 17.82
C LEU A 127 -11.60 9.71 17.50
N LEU A 128 -11.55 10.49 16.42
CA LEU A 128 -12.65 11.34 15.98
C LEU A 128 -13.79 10.56 15.30
N SER A 129 -13.50 9.42 14.70
CA SER A 129 -14.45 8.64 13.89
C SER A 129 -15.58 7.98 14.70
N ARG A 130 -15.48 7.94 16.03
CA ARG A 130 -16.44 7.28 16.93
C ARG A 130 -16.79 5.84 16.51
N GLY A 131 -15.79 5.11 16.01
CA GLY A 131 -15.92 3.71 15.59
C GLY A 131 -16.18 3.48 14.11
N ALA A 132 -16.20 4.53 13.28
CA ALA A 132 -16.32 4.38 11.83
C ALA A 132 -15.00 3.93 11.16
N LEU A 133 -13.83 4.26 11.72
CA LEU A 133 -12.53 3.84 11.22
C LEU A 133 -12.05 2.56 11.94
N GLY A 134 -11.54 1.58 11.20
CA GLY A 134 -11.06 0.32 11.77
C GLY A 134 -9.67 0.46 12.42
N ASP A 135 -9.46 -0.20 13.57
CA ASP A 135 -8.13 -0.29 14.21
C ASP A 135 -7.08 -0.92 13.28
N GLY A 136 -7.52 -1.82 12.38
CA GLY A 136 -6.66 -2.41 11.35
C GLY A 136 -6.05 -1.38 10.41
N ASP A 137 -6.84 -0.41 9.95
CA ASP A 137 -6.41 0.62 8.99
C ASP A 137 -5.36 1.54 9.62
N VAL A 138 -5.57 1.92 10.88
CA VAL A 138 -4.63 2.73 11.66
C VAL A 138 -3.29 2.02 11.81
N ARG A 139 -3.30 0.72 12.10
CA ARG A 139 -2.06 -0.07 12.26
C ARG A 139 -1.34 -0.35 10.93
N MET A 140 -2.05 -0.32 9.81
CA MET A 140 -1.46 -0.40 8.49
C MET A 140 -0.83 0.93 8.04
N SER A 141 -1.33 2.06 8.56
CA SER A 141 -0.83 3.39 8.17
C SER A 141 0.67 3.65 8.36
N PRO A 142 1.37 3.23 9.44
CA PRO A 142 2.82 3.41 9.53
C PRO A 142 3.58 2.63 8.45
N LEU A 143 3.06 1.49 7.99
CA LEU A 143 3.65 0.74 6.87
C LEU A 143 3.59 1.59 5.61
N LEU A 144 2.41 2.16 5.30
CA LEU A 144 2.23 3.02 4.13
C LEU A 144 3.10 4.27 4.22
N GLY A 145 3.07 4.92 5.39
CA GLY A 145 3.84 6.12 5.67
C GLY A 145 5.35 5.89 5.58
N MET A 146 5.86 4.74 5.99
CA MET A 146 7.28 4.39 5.85
C MET A 146 7.72 4.41 4.39
N TYR A 147 6.97 3.73 3.51
CA TYR A 147 7.30 3.64 2.09
C TYR A 147 7.06 4.94 1.33
N LEU A 148 6.00 5.68 1.65
CA LEU A 148 5.73 6.99 1.04
C LEU A 148 6.74 8.03 1.53
N GLY A 149 7.04 8.02 2.83
CA GLY A 149 8.03 8.88 3.46
C GLY A 149 9.43 8.68 2.90
N TRP A 150 9.82 7.44 2.59
CA TRP A 150 11.08 7.13 1.90
C TRP A 150 11.28 7.96 0.62
N LEU A 151 10.19 8.22 -0.11
CA LEU A 151 10.21 9.05 -1.32
C LEU A 151 10.14 10.54 -0.96
N ASN A 152 9.21 10.91 -0.10
CA ASN A 152 9.03 12.25 0.45
C ASN A 152 8.02 12.17 1.62
N PRO A 153 8.32 12.70 2.82
CA PRO A 153 7.40 12.68 3.96
C PRO A 153 6.00 13.25 3.66
N GLY A 154 5.90 14.23 2.76
CA GLY A 154 4.62 14.79 2.33
C GLY A 154 3.72 13.80 1.60
N LEU A 155 4.30 12.79 0.94
CA LEU A 155 3.52 11.76 0.24
C LEU A 155 2.73 10.88 1.20
N ALA A 156 3.14 10.78 2.46
CA ALA A 156 2.37 10.08 3.50
C ALA A 156 0.95 10.67 3.62
N LEU A 157 0.81 12.00 3.55
CA LEU A 157 -0.49 12.67 3.54
C LEU A 157 -1.21 12.49 2.21
N VAL A 158 -0.51 12.67 1.09
CA VAL A 158 -1.10 12.55 -0.26
C VAL A 158 -1.69 11.16 -0.47
N GLY A 159 -0.96 10.10 -0.10
CA GLY A 159 -1.43 8.72 -0.23
C GLY A 159 -2.64 8.42 0.65
N LEU A 160 -2.65 8.90 1.89
CA LEU A 160 -3.83 8.81 2.76
C LEU A 160 -5.02 9.54 2.14
N LEU A 161 -4.84 10.79 1.71
CA LEU A 161 -5.89 11.60 1.09
C LEU A 161 -6.47 10.91 -0.16
N TYR A 162 -5.63 10.37 -1.03
CA TYR A 162 -6.09 9.59 -2.18
C TYR A 162 -6.92 8.39 -1.76
N GLY A 163 -6.50 7.66 -0.73
CA GLY A 163 -7.27 6.55 -0.19
C GLY A 163 -8.65 7.00 0.34
N PHE A 164 -8.72 8.09 1.10
CA PHE A 164 -9.99 8.64 1.58
C PHE A 164 -10.90 9.12 0.45
N ILE A 165 -10.34 9.80 -0.56
CA ILE A 165 -11.12 10.28 -1.71
C ILE A 165 -11.70 9.09 -2.49
N LEU A 166 -10.90 8.05 -2.76
CA LEU A 166 -11.35 6.85 -3.45
C LEU A 166 -12.44 6.12 -2.64
N ALA A 167 -12.23 5.94 -1.34
CA ALA A 167 -13.22 5.32 -0.46
C ALA A 167 -14.53 6.13 -0.44
N ALA A 168 -14.45 7.46 -0.30
CA ALA A 168 -15.61 8.34 -0.27
C ALA A 168 -16.38 8.31 -1.60
N LEU A 169 -15.68 8.33 -2.74
CA LEU A 169 -16.29 8.28 -4.06
C LEU A 169 -17.05 6.97 -4.27
N VAL A 170 -16.41 5.83 -3.98
CA VAL A 170 -17.05 4.52 -4.13
C VAL A 170 -18.22 4.35 -3.16
N SER A 171 -18.08 4.81 -1.92
CA SER A 171 -19.16 4.80 -0.93
C SER A 171 -20.36 5.63 -1.41
N ALA A 172 -20.11 6.82 -1.96
CA ALA A 172 -21.17 7.70 -2.48
C ALA A 172 -21.89 7.06 -3.67
N VAL A 173 -21.15 6.47 -4.61
CA VAL A 173 -21.71 5.75 -5.76
C VAL A 173 -22.61 4.60 -5.29
N LEU A 174 -22.14 3.75 -4.37
CA LEU A 174 -22.94 2.64 -3.84
C LEU A 174 -24.22 3.11 -3.12
N MET A 175 -24.16 4.24 -2.42
CA MET A 175 -25.35 4.83 -1.80
C MET A 175 -26.34 5.38 -2.83
N ILE A 176 -25.87 6.01 -3.91
CA ILE A 176 -26.72 6.54 -4.98
C ILE A 176 -27.47 5.40 -5.70
N PHE A 177 -26.78 4.28 -5.96
CA PHE A 177 -27.39 3.10 -6.58
C PHE A 177 -28.18 2.22 -5.59
N GLY A 178 -28.28 2.62 -4.32
CA GLY A 178 -29.06 1.92 -3.30
C GLY A 178 -28.50 0.56 -2.88
N THR A 179 -27.27 0.21 -3.30
CA THR A 179 -26.62 -1.06 -2.97
C THR A 179 -25.88 -1.01 -1.62
N ALA A 180 -25.69 0.19 -1.05
CA ALA A 180 -25.19 0.39 0.30
C ALA A 180 -26.00 1.45 1.05
N ASN A 181 -26.03 1.36 2.38
CA ASN A 181 -26.61 2.38 3.27
C ASN A 181 -25.53 2.96 4.20
N ARG A 182 -25.88 3.96 5.01
CA ARG A 182 -24.95 4.61 5.96
C ARG A 182 -24.37 3.67 7.03
N ARG A 183 -24.92 2.47 7.18
CA ARG A 183 -24.46 1.44 8.13
C ARG A 183 -23.66 0.33 7.46
N THR A 184 -23.58 0.31 6.13
CA THR A 184 -22.78 -0.68 5.40
C THR A 184 -21.30 -0.44 5.70
N ALA A 185 -20.65 -1.40 6.35
CA ALA A 185 -19.22 -1.35 6.59
C ALA A 185 -18.48 -1.51 5.26
N ILE A 186 -17.58 -0.58 4.95
CA ILE A 186 -16.79 -0.59 3.71
C ILE A 186 -15.35 -0.95 4.06
N ALA A 187 -14.80 -1.91 3.33
CA ALA A 187 -13.40 -2.31 3.42
C ALA A 187 -12.50 -1.13 3.01
N PHE A 188 -11.75 -0.57 3.96
CA PHE A 188 -10.97 0.66 3.75
C PHE A 188 -9.54 0.37 3.26
N GLY A 189 -9.02 -0.83 3.56
CA GLY A 189 -7.69 -1.29 3.17
C GLY A 189 -7.41 -1.23 1.66
N PRO A 190 -8.33 -1.71 0.78
CA PRO A 190 -8.18 -1.62 -0.67
C PRO A 190 -7.98 -0.18 -1.17
N PHE A 191 -8.73 0.77 -0.61
CA PHE A 191 -8.64 2.16 -1.01
C PHE A 191 -7.35 2.81 -0.53
N LEU A 192 -6.90 2.49 0.68
CA LEU A 192 -5.58 2.91 1.17
C LEU A 192 -4.43 2.33 0.33
N ALA A 193 -4.53 1.06 -0.09
CA ALA A 193 -3.57 0.43 -0.96
C ALA A 193 -3.50 1.12 -2.34
N LEU A 194 -4.66 1.40 -2.95
CA LEU A 194 -4.74 2.12 -4.22
C LEU A 194 -4.25 3.57 -4.10
N GLY A 195 -4.60 4.27 -3.02
CA GLY A 195 -4.12 5.62 -2.75
C GLY A 195 -2.60 5.67 -2.57
N THR A 196 -2.03 4.66 -1.92
CA THR A 196 -0.57 4.49 -1.80
C THR A 196 0.08 4.26 -3.16
N LEU A 197 -0.45 3.35 -3.97
CA LEU A 197 0.05 3.12 -5.33
C LEU A 197 0.00 4.39 -6.18
N ALA A 198 -1.12 5.11 -6.16
CA ALA A 198 -1.28 6.36 -6.88
C ALA A 198 -0.28 7.43 -6.42
N ALA A 199 -0.03 7.55 -5.11
CA ALA A 199 0.96 8.48 -4.57
C ALA A 199 2.40 8.10 -4.93
N ILE A 200 2.74 6.81 -5.00
CA ILE A 200 4.06 6.34 -5.47
C ILE A 200 4.30 6.74 -6.93
N LEU A 201 3.29 6.59 -7.78
CA LEU A 201 3.40 6.83 -9.22
C LEU A 201 3.33 8.32 -9.57
N HIS A 202 2.43 9.09 -8.94
CA HIS A 202 2.10 10.45 -9.37
C HIS A 202 2.17 11.51 -8.26
N GLY A 203 2.35 11.12 -7.01
CA GLY A 203 2.21 12.05 -5.88
C GLY A 203 3.27 13.16 -5.85
N GLN A 204 4.46 12.94 -6.42
CA GLN A 204 5.51 13.98 -6.46
C GLN A 204 5.07 15.19 -7.28
N VAL A 205 4.40 14.97 -8.41
CA VAL A 205 3.85 16.03 -9.26
C VAL A 205 2.90 16.93 -8.46
N VAL A 206 2.09 16.34 -7.57
CA VAL A 206 1.17 17.11 -6.72
C VAL A 206 1.89 17.92 -5.66
N ILE A 207 2.96 17.39 -5.07
CA ILE A 207 3.77 18.15 -4.11
C ILE A 207 4.45 19.34 -4.78
N GLU A 208 5.00 19.15 -5.97
CA GLU A 208 5.65 20.20 -6.76
C GLU A 208 4.69 21.31 -7.16
N MET A 209 3.43 20.99 -7.48
CA MET A 209 2.38 21.99 -7.73
C MET A 209 2.09 22.87 -6.51
N VAL A 210 2.10 22.28 -5.31
CA VAL A 210 1.79 23.01 -4.05
C VAL A 210 2.98 23.81 -3.54
N ARG A 211 4.21 23.34 -3.81
CA ARG A 211 5.44 24.03 -3.46
C ARG A 211 6.35 24.11 -4.68
N PRO A 212 6.09 25.04 -5.62
CA PRO A 212 7.01 25.31 -6.72
C PRO A 212 8.29 25.89 -6.12
N SER A 213 9.39 25.14 -6.23
CA SER A 213 10.73 25.56 -5.84
C SER A 213 11.47 26.19 -7.02
#